data_AF-A0A2N5SCN6-F1
#
_entry.id   AF-A0A2N5SCN6-F1
#
_cell.length_a   1.000
_cell.length_b   1.000
_cell.length_c   1.000
_cell.angle_alpha   90.00
_cell.angle_beta   90.00
_cell.angle_gamma   90.00
#
_symmetry.space_group_name_H-M   'P 1'
#
loop_
_entity.id
_entity.type
_entity.pdbx_description
1 polymer ?
#
loop_
_entity_poly.entity_id
_entity_poly.type
_entity_poly.pdbx_seq_one_letter_code
_entity_poly.pdbx_strand_id
1 'polypeptide(L)'
;MSWDPSPNPNQTPNFNLQEFHSRYLTHTINYLSPSPHPLLPSPQIPSPPSSHGLPPMSPAPEGFSLRLIDAKHTFGQVNHPPEGNVIDLISDLNIDNKPIEETVQSHTKKIAELQTNGQRYCKEIAELKSLLALSSEVVKIKANVQSKMLQF
;
A
#
# COMPACT_ATOMS: atom_id res chain seq x y z
N MET A 1 9.59 -48.78 1.87
CA MET A 1 9.36 -48.35 0.46
C MET A 1 7.94 -47.83 0.38
N SER A 2 7.79 -46.53 0.22
CA SER A 2 6.51 -45.86 -0.04
C SER A 2 6.78 -44.75 -1.02
N TRP A 3 6.34 -44.94 -2.26
CA TRP A 3 6.39 -43.95 -3.33
C TRP A 3 5.19 -43.02 -3.16
N ASP A 4 5.43 -41.72 -3.08
CA ASP A 4 4.36 -40.73 -3.22
C ASP A 4 3.81 -40.78 -4.66
N PRO A 5 2.49 -40.77 -4.84
CA PRO A 5 1.90 -40.79 -6.18
C PRO A 5 2.18 -39.46 -6.89
N SER A 6 2.73 -39.60 -8.10
CA SER A 6 2.99 -38.51 -9.05
C SER A 6 1.72 -37.66 -9.29
N PRO A 7 1.81 -36.33 -9.30
CA PRO A 7 0.65 -35.48 -9.53
C PRO A 7 0.09 -35.69 -10.93
N ASN A 8 -1.23 -35.87 -11.00
CA ASN A 8 -1.98 -36.12 -12.23
C ASN A 8 -1.97 -34.86 -13.13
N PRO A 9 -1.44 -34.93 -14.36
CA PRO A 9 -1.35 -33.77 -15.27
C PRO A 9 -2.71 -33.27 -15.78
N ASN A 10 -3.80 -34.00 -15.54
CA ASN A 10 -5.16 -33.60 -15.91
C ASN A 10 -5.92 -32.86 -14.80
N GLN A 11 -5.28 -32.58 -13.67
CA GLN A 11 -5.90 -31.80 -12.60
C GLN A 11 -5.79 -30.32 -12.95
N THR A 12 -6.74 -29.81 -13.75
CA THR A 12 -6.96 -28.37 -13.92
C THR A 12 -7.02 -27.74 -12.53
N PRO A 13 -6.15 -26.79 -12.18
CA PRO A 13 -6.32 -26.04 -10.95
C PRO A 13 -7.67 -25.34 -11.06
N ASN A 14 -8.64 -25.78 -10.26
CA ASN A 14 -9.90 -25.11 -10.10
C ASN A 14 -9.59 -23.80 -9.36
N PHE A 15 -9.19 -22.79 -10.12
CA PHE A 15 -9.02 -21.44 -9.62
C PHE A 15 -10.41 -20.92 -9.28
N ASN A 16 -10.81 -21.15 -8.05
CA ASN A 16 -12.02 -20.60 -7.50
C ASN A 16 -11.82 -19.09 -7.35
N LEU A 17 -12.28 -18.33 -8.35
CA LEU A 17 -12.28 -16.87 -8.34
C LEU A 17 -13.01 -16.31 -7.11
N GLN A 18 -14.06 -16.99 -6.62
CA GLN A 18 -14.76 -16.58 -5.40
C GLN A 18 -13.89 -16.70 -4.15
N GLU A 19 -13.03 -17.73 -4.06
CA GLU A 19 -12.09 -17.89 -2.94
C GLU A 19 -10.96 -16.84 -2.99
N PHE A 20 -10.47 -16.50 -4.19
CA PHE A 20 -9.52 -15.41 -4.38
C PHE A 20 -10.13 -14.06 -3.98
N HIS A 21 -11.36 -13.79 -4.40
CA HIS A 21 -12.09 -12.58 -4.02
C HIS A 21 -12.33 -12.49 -2.51
N SER A 22 -12.69 -13.61 -1.86
CA SER A 22 -12.99 -13.63 -0.43
C SER A 22 -11.74 -13.41 0.45
N ARG A 23 -10.58 -13.94 0.02
CA ARG A 23 -9.33 -13.83 0.81
C ARG A 23 -8.50 -12.58 0.53
N TYR A 24 -8.59 -12.02 -0.67
CA TYR A 24 -7.70 -10.92 -1.09
C TYR A 24 -8.43 -9.62 -1.47
N LEU A 25 -9.73 -9.66 -1.80
CA LEU A 25 -10.51 -8.47 -2.19
C LEU A 25 -11.48 -7.98 -1.10
N THR A 26 -11.63 -8.70 0.02
CA THR A 26 -12.42 -8.22 1.19
C THR A 26 -11.83 -6.98 1.85
N HIS A 27 -10.60 -6.61 1.50
CA HIS A 27 -9.96 -5.36 1.94
C HIS A 27 -9.76 -4.36 0.79
N THR A 28 -10.58 -4.40 -0.27
CA THR A 28 -10.67 -3.25 -1.16
C THR A 28 -11.27 -2.09 -0.36
N ILE A 29 -10.39 -1.33 0.28
CA ILE A 29 -10.74 -0.08 0.93
C ILE A 29 -11.08 0.86 -0.22
N ASN A 30 -12.37 0.97 -0.51
CA ASN A 30 -12.92 2.02 -1.37
C ASN A 30 -12.65 3.37 -0.70
N TYR A 31 -11.49 3.96 -0.95
CA TYR A 31 -11.13 5.31 -0.49
C TYR A 31 -11.95 6.43 -1.17
N LEU A 32 -12.90 6.08 -2.05
CA LEU A 32 -13.69 7.02 -2.86
C LEU A 32 -15.21 6.88 -2.68
N SER A 33 -15.68 6.11 -1.70
CA SER A 33 -17.11 6.03 -1.38
C SER A 33 -17.37 6.54 0.04
N PRO A 34 -18.26 7.53 0.25
CA PRO A 34 -18.64 7.94 1.59
C PRO A 34 -19.42 6.79 2.23
N SER A 35 -18.77 6.06 3.15
CA SER A 35 -19.43 5.03 3.95
C SER A 35 -20.59 5.66 4.74
N PRO A 36 -21.79 5.04 4.80
CA PRO A 36 -22.94 5.58 5.51
C PRO A 36 -22.70 5.45 7.01
N HIS A 37 -22.02 6.44 7.59
CA HIS A 37 -21.95 6.57 9.02
C HIS A 37 -23.35 6.93 9.51
N PRO A 38 -23.87 6.28 10.57
CA PRO A 38 -25.01 6.84 11.28
C PRO A 38 -24.61 8.27 11.69
N LEU A 39 -25.35 9.25 11.17
CA LEU A 39 -25.25 10.65 11.60
C LEU A 39 -25.53 10.68 13.10
N LEU A 40 -24.45 10.65 13.90
CA LEU A 40 -24.53 11.09 15.28
C LEU A 40 -25.05 12.54 15.23
N PRO A 41 -26.08 12.89 16.03
CA PRO A 41 -26.53 14.27 16.10
C PRO A 41 -25.31 15.13 16.45
N SER A 42 -25.05 16.13 15.61
CA SER A 42 -24.01 17.13 15.91
C SER A 42 -24.24 17.64 17.32
N PRO A 43 -23.23 17.62 18.21
CA PRO A 43 -23.37 18.27 19.49
C PRO A 43 -23.70 19.74 19.20
N GLN A 44 -24.90 20.17 19.59
CA GLN A 44 -25.25 21.59 19.55
C GLN A 44 -24.30 22.30 20.51
N ILE A 45 -23.26 22.93 19.95
CA ILE A 45 -22.43 23.86 20.69
C ILE A 45 -23.36 25.06 20.99
N PRO A 46 -23.63 25.38 22.27
CA PRO A 46 -24.39 26.57 22.61
C PRO A 46 -23.68 27.78 22.01
N SER A 47 -24.42 28.66 21.33
CA SER A 47 -23.89 29.93 20.86
C SER A 47 -23.19 30.66 22.02
N PRO A 48 -21.98 31.23 21.83
CA PRO A 48 -21.32 31.98 22.89
C PRO A 48 -22.21 33.16 23.30
N PRO A 49 -22.36 33.44 24.60
CA PRO A 49 -23.12 34.60 25.05
C PRO A 49 -22.53 35.87 24.44
N SER A 50 -23.41 36.74 23.95
CA SER A 50 -23.07 38.02 23.33
C SER A 50 -22.20 38.85 24.28
N SER A 51 -20.96 39.13 23.85
CA SER A 51 -20.07 40.19 24.32
C SER A 51 -20.21 40.57 25.80
N HIS A 52 -19.72 39.71 26.69
CA HIS A 52 -19.19 40.21 27.96
C HIS A 52 -17.71 40.49 27.75
N GLY A 53 -17.38 41.77 27.54
CA GLY A 53 -15.99 42.23 27.56
C GLY A 53 -15.29 41.71 28.81
N LEU A 54 -13.98 41.48 28.70
CA LEU A 54 -13.17 40.93 29.78
C LEU A 54 -13.46 41.69 31.08
N PRO A 55 -13.61 41.00 32.22
CA PRO A 55 -13.73 41.68 33.50
C PRO A 55 -12.54 42.65 33.65
N PRO A 56 -12.75 43.82 34.29
CA PRO A 56 -11.67 44.78 34.47
C PRO A 56 -10.49 44.07 35.14
N MET A 57 -9.33 44.16 34.51
CA MET A 57 -8.13 43.50 35.00
C MET A 57 -7.74 44.13 36.34
N SER A 58 -7.54 43.31 37.37
CA SER A 58 -7.08 43.79 38.67
C SER A 58 -5.75 44.56 38.50
N PRO A 59 -5.56 45.68 39.22
CA PRO A 59 -4.29 46.40 39.17
C PRO A 59 -3.15 45.47 39.61
N ALA A 60 -1.98 45.66 39.00
CA ALA A 60 -0.79 44.94 39.40
C ALA A 60 -0.53 45.18 40.91
N PRO A 61 -0.16 44.14 41.68
CA PRO A 61 0.13 44.29 43.10
C PRO A 61 1.17 45.37 43.37
N GLU A 62 1.04 46.10 44.47
CA GLU A 62 2.00 47.13 44.86
C GLU A 62 3.40 46.50 45.04
N GLY A 63 4.38 46.95 44.25
CA GLY A 63 5.72 46.36 44.19
C GLY A 63 5.98 45.39 43.02
N PHE A 64 4.99 45.13 42.15
CA PHE A 64 5.25 44.40 40.90
C PHE A 64 6.13 45.22 39.96
N SER A 65 7.30 44.69 39.60
CA SER A 65 8.14 45.22 38.54
C SER A 65 8.17 44.25 37.37
N LEU A 66 7.94 44.74 36.16
CA LEU A 66 8.15 43.96 34.94
C LEU A 66 9.65 43.66 34.85
N ARG A 67 10.05 42.42 35.14
CA ARG A 67 11.39 41.97 34.84
C ARG A 67 11.47 41.64 33.35
N LEU A 68 12.53 42.11 32.70
CA LEU A 68 12.87 41.69 31.35
C LEU A 68 12.97 40.16 31.33
N ILE A 69 12.21 39.51 30.45
CA ILE A 69 12.24 38.06 30.31
C ILE A 69 13.66 37.65 29.97
N ASP A 70 14.27 36.88 30.84
CA ASP A 70 15.64 36.43 30.65
C ASP A 70 15.64 35.22 29.72
N ALA A 71 16.17 35.42 28.51
CA ALA A 71 16.30 34.37 27.51
C ALA A 71 17.05 33.14 28.04
N LYS A 72 17.99 33.30 29.01
CA LYS A 72 18.72 32.15 29.58
C LYS A 72 17.94 31.33 30.60
N HIS A 73 16.76 31.79 31.03
CA HIS A 73 15.90 31.07 31.99
C HIS A 73 14.47 30.86 31.49
N THR A 74 14.22 31.15 30.21
CA THR A 74 12.91 30.96 29.59
C THR A 74 12.91 29.66 28.80
N PHE A 75 12.08 28.71 29.20
CA PHE A 75 11.86 27.47 28.46
C PHE A 75 11.38 27.78 27.04
N GLY A 76 12.03 27.18 26.04
CA GLY A 76 11.73 27.39 24.62
C GLY A 76 12.66 28.39 23.91
N GLN A 77 13.51 29.12 24.63
CA GLN A 77 14.50 30.01 24.03
C GLN A 77 15.90 29.37 24.06
N VAL A 78 16.02 28.22 23.39
CA VAL A 78 17.34 27.60 23.19
C VAL A 78 18.08 28.43 22.15
N ASN A 79 19.30 28.89 22.50
CA ASN A 79 20.21 29.60 21.61
C ASN A 79 20.72 28.67 20.48
N HIS A 80 19.84 28.22 19.60
CA HIS A 80 20.28 27.60 18.35
C HIS A 80 20.58 28.72 17.36
N PRO A 81 21.77 28.72 16.71
CA PRO A 81 22.02 29.65 15.62
C PRO A 81 20.99 29.46 14.51
N PRO A 82 20.66 30.51 13.71
CA PRO A 82 19.60 30.47 12.70
C PRO A 82 19.96 29.66 11.44
N GLU A 83 20.92 28.73 11.56
CA GLU A 83 21.58 28.07 10.43
C GLU A 83 21.35 26.55 10.41
N GLY A 84 20.66 25.99 11.41
CA GLY A 84 20.29 24.58 11.44
C GLY A 84 19.29 24.27 10.34
N ASN A 85 19.73 23.51 9.33
CA ASN A 85 18.86 23.13 8.23
C ASN A 85 17.81 22.13 8.72
N VAL A 86 16.63 22.07 8.09
CA VAL A 86 15.53 21.18 8.52
C VAL A 86 15.97 19.70 8.60
N ILE A 87 16.93 19.28 7.77
CA ILE A 87 17.54 17.95 7.79
C ILE A 87 18.40 17.73 9.04
N ASP A 88 19.06 18.75 9.59
CA ASP A 88 19.81 18.64 10.85
C ASP A 88 18.85 18.43 12.02
N LEU A 89 17.75 19.18 12.05
CA LEU A 89 16.68 18.99 13.04
C LEU A 89 16.05 17.59 12.94
N ILE A 90 15.77 17.11 11.72
CA ILE A 90 15.21 15.77 11.52
C ILE A 90 16.20 14.68 11.98
N SER A 91 17.49 14.89 11.73
CA SER A 91 18.56 13.99 12.15
C SER A 91 18.73 13.98 13.67
N ASP A 92 18.69 15.15 14.33
CA ASP A 92 18.74 15.31 15.79
C ASP A 92 17.52 14.69 16.48
N LEU A 93 16.34 14.79 15.85
CA LEU A 93 15.11 14.14 16.34
C LEU A 93 15.15 12.62 16.21
N ASN A 94 16.13 12.06 15.48
CA ASN A 94 16.37 10.63 15.30
C ASN A 94 15.07 9.83 15.04
N ILE A 95 14.23 10.37 14.15
CA ILE A 95 12.93 9.78 13.80
C ILE A 95 13.20 8.57 12.88
N ASP A 96 13.32 7.40 13.48
CA ASP A 96 13.36 6.13 12.77
C ASP A 96 11.93 5.70 12.40
N ASN A 97 11.70 5.47 11.10
CA ASN A 97 10.44 4.94 10.59
C ASN A 97 10.59 3.52 10.03
N LYS A 98 11.33 2.69 10.77
CA LYS A 98 11.56 1.27 10.52
C LYS A 98 10.36 0.50 9.95
N PRO A 99 9.10 0.66 10.43
CA PRO A 99 7.97 -0.06 9.85
C PRO A 99 7.73 0.28 8.37
N ILE A 100 7.93 1.55 7.98
CA ILE A 100 7.82 1.97 6.57
C ILE A 100 8.98 1.41 5.76
N GLU A 101 10.21 1.46 6.28
CA GLU A 101 11.38 0.92 5.58
C GLU A 101 11.25 -0.58 5.31
N GLU A 102 10.85 -1.36 6.31
CA GLU A 102 10.60 -2.80 6.19
C GLU A 102 9.49 -3.09 5.16
N THR A 103 8.43 -2.26 5.17
CA THR A 103 7.32 -2.38 4.20
C THR A 103 7.81 -2.11 2.78
N VAL A 104 8.55 -1.03 2.56
CA VAL A 104 9.12 -0.67 1.25
C VAL A 104 10.05 -1.77 0.76
N GLN A 105 10.92 -2.31 1.62
CA GLN A 105 11.82 -3.39 1.26
C GLN A 105 11.05 -4.66 0.88
N SER A 106 10.05 -5.04 1.68
CA SER A 106 9.19 -6.19 1.41
C SER A 106 8.45 -6.06 0.07
N HIS A 107 7.87 -4.88 -0.19
CA HIS A 107 7.16 -4.61 -1.44
C HIS A 107 8.10 -4.61 -2.64
N THR A 108 9.28 -4.01 -2.51
CA THR A 108 10.31 -4.01 -3.55
C THR A 108 10.72 -5.43 -3.94
N LYS A 109 10.95 -6.29 -2.93
CA LYS A 109 11.25 -7.72 -3.17
C LYS A 109 10.10 -8.41 -3.89
N LYS A 110 8.86 -8.15 -3.48
CA LYS A 110 7.68 -8.77 -4.10
C LYS A 110 7.49 -8.34 -5.56
N ILE A 111 7.73 -7.06 -5.86
CA ILE A 111 7.66 -6.52 -7.23
C ILE A 111 8.70 -7.21 -8.11
N ALA A 112 9.95 -7.33 -7.65
CA ALA A 112 11.01 -7.99 -8.42
C ALA A 112 10.70 -9.47 -8.71
N GLU A 113 10.14 -10.18 -7.73
CA GLU A 113 9.68 -11.56 -7.89
C GLU A 113 8.58 -11.66 -8.97
N LEU A 114 7.57 -10.80 -8.89
CA LEU A 114 6.45 -10.78 -9.83
C LEU A 114 6.90 -10.45 -11.26
N GLN A 115 7.82 -9.50 -11.42
CA GLN A 115 8.39 -9.15 -12.72
C GLN A 115 9.14 -10.33 -13.35
N THR A 116 9.98 -11.00 -12.55
CA THR A 116 10.75 -12.16 -13.00
C THR A 116 9.82 -13.31 -13.42
N ASN A 117 8.81 -13.60 -12.62
CA ASN A 117 7.83 -14.65 -12.92
C ASN A 117 6.98 -14.29 -14.14
N GLY A 118 6.52 -13.04 -14.24
CA GLY A 118 5.77 -12.55 -15.39
C GLY A 118 6.54 -12.70 -16.70
N GLN A 119 7.82 -12.35 -16.72
CA GLN A 119 8.67 -12.54 -17.89
C GLN A 119 8.81 -14.02 -18.28
N ARG A 120 8.98 -14.90 -17.29
CA ARG A 120 9.02 -16.36 -17.52
C ARG A 120 7.72 -16.87 -18.14
N TYR A 121 6.57 -16.51 -17.58
CA TYR A 121 5.27 -16.93 -18.10
C TYR A 121 5.00 -16.43 -19.51
N CYS A 122 5.39 -15.19 -19.83
CA CYS A 122 5.29 -14.67 -21.19
C CYS A 122 6.09 -15.52 -22.20
N LYS A 123 7.30 -15.94 -21.81
CA LYS A 123 8.12 -16.84 -22.63
C LYS A 123 7.46 -18.21 -22.83
N GLU A 124 7.00 -18.82 -21.74
CA GLU A 124 6.33 -20.13 -21.79
C GLU A 124 5.05 -20.08 -22.64
N ILE A 125 4.25 -19.02 -22.53
CA ILE A 125 3.06 -18.81 -23.36
C ILE A 125 3.44 -18.70 -24.85
N ALA A 126 4.52 -18.01 -25.18
CA ALA A 126 4.99 -17.90 -26.56
C ALA A 126 5.43 -19.27 -27.12
N GLU A 127 6.12 -20.08 -26.33
CA GLU A 127 6.52 -21.44 -26.68
C GLU A 127 5.29 -22.35 -26.90
N LEU A 128 4.32 -22.32 -25.98
CA LEU A 128 3.08 -23.09 -26.09
C LEU A 128 2.25 -22.71 -27.31
N LYS A 129 2.16 -21.40 -27.63
CA LYS A 129 1.50 -20.93 -28.86
C LYS A 129 2.19 -21.47 -30.12
N SER A 130 3.53 -21.49 -30.11
CA SER A 130 4.32 -22.02 -31.23
C SER A 130 4.10 -23.54 -31.39
N LEU A 131 4.06 -24.28 -30.29
CA LEU A 131 3.79 -25.72 -30.31
C LEU A 131 2.37 -26.04 -30.81
N LEU A 132 1.37 -25.25 -30.41
CA LEU A 132 0.00 -25.40 -30.87
C LEU A 132 -0.13 -25.14 -32.38
N ALA A 133 0.59 -24.15 -32.91
CA ALA A 133 0.64 -23.92 -34.35
C ALA A 133 1.25 -25.11 -35.09
N LEU A 134 2.36 -25.65 -34.57
CA LEU A 134 3.01 -26.83 -35.15
C LEU A 134 2.10 -28.07 -35.13
N SER A 135 1.39 -28.31 -34.02
CA SER A 135 0.49 -29.46 -33.91
C SER A 135 -0.67 -29.37 -34.90
N SER A 136 -1.19 -28.16 -35.16
CA SER A 136 -2.18 -27.91 -36.20
C SER A 136 -1.67 -28.32 -37.59
N GLU A 137 -0.44 -27.95 -37.94
CA GLU A 137 0.17 -28.34 -39.22
C GLU A 137 0.36 -29.85 -39.33
N VAL A 138 0.80 -30.52 -38.27
CA VAL A 138 0.91 -31.99 -38.24
C VAL A 138 -0.45 -32.66 -38.49
N VAL A 139 -1.52 -32.15 -37.88
CA VAL A 139 -2.88 -32.67 -38.11
C VAL A 139 -3.31 -32.48 -39.57
N LYS A 140 -3.04 -31.31 -40.17
CA LYS A 140 -3.34 -31.06 -41.59
C LYS A 140 -2.58 -32.01 -42.51
N ILE A 141 -1.28 -32.21 -42.25
CA ILE A 141 -0.45 -33.15 -43.02
C ILE A 141 -1.01 -34.57 -42.91
N LYS A 142 -1.34 -35.01 -41.69
CA LYS A 142 -1.94 -36.33 -41.45
C LYS A 142 -3.24 -36.51 -42.23
N ALA A 143 -4.14 -35.52 -42.17
CA ALA A 143 -5.41 -35.55 -42.90
C ALA A 143 -5.19 -35.63 -44.42
N ASN A 144 -4.24 -34.85 -44.96
CA ASN A 144 -3.90 -34.87 -46.38
C ASN A 144 -3.33 -36.23 -46.82
N VAL A 145 -2.43 -36.82 -46.03
CA VAL A 145 -1.86 -38.15 -46.31
C VAL A 145 -2.96 -39.22 -46.30
N GLN A 146 -3.84 -39.21 -45.30
CA GLN A 146 -4.96 -40.14 -45.22
C GLN A 146 -5.93 -39.98 -46.41
N SER A 147 -6.24 -38.75 -46.79
CA SER A 147 -7.09 -38.47 -47.95
C SER A 147 -6.49 -38.98 -49.25
N LYS A 148 -5.17 -38.77 -49.47
CA LYS A 148 -4.47 -39.29 -50.64
C LYS A 148 -4.44 -40.82 -50.69
N MET A 149 -4.26 -41.49 -49.54
CA MET A 149 -4.21 -42.95 -49.48
C MET A 149 -5.57 -43.60 -49.81
N LEU A 150 -6.68 -42.94 -49.49
CA LEU A 150 -8.04 -43.40 -49.82
C LEU A 150 -8.44 -43.16 -51.30
N GLN A 151 -7.63 -42.42 -52.06
CA GLN A 151 -7.85 -42.17 -53.49
C GLN A 151 -7.09 -43.15 -54.40
N PHE A 152 -6.29 -44.05 -53.83
CA PHE A 152 -5.66 -45.19 -54.50
C PHE A 152 -6.39 -46.48 -54.14
#